data_AF-A0A354X8Y6-F1
#
_entry.id   AF-A0A354X8Y6-F1
#
_cell.length_a   1.000
_cell.length_b   1.000
_cell.length_c   1.000
_cell.angle_alpha   90.00
_cell.angle_beta   90.00
_cell.angle_gamma   90.00
#
_symmetry.space_group_name_H-M   'P 1'
#
loop_
_entity.id
_entity.type
_entity.pdbx_description
1 polymer ?
#
loop_
_entity_poly.entity_id
_entity_poly.type
_entity_poly.pdbx_seq_one_letter_code
_entity_poly.pdbx_strand_id
1 'polypeptide(L)'
;NPNYPDQPAPDMVHVFYDGKAGKGGSPQYLTPVFGGAFVLFKPLEKDKYDPVNDKSLQAIDQDDYYVQIYAKIPYEYIWDAVEAGDNESKINAKRVPGVLDMGMTYVGDIYNSQGVSRKKTGERSDGTPLLQDTNNSTYDFDRGVMPQFRRYGSKIPAWNHTLTEK
;
A
#
# COMPACT_ATOMS: atom_id res chain seq x y z
N ASN A 1 -11.38 15.48 7.45
CA ASN A 1 -12.83 15.23 7.28
C ASN A 1 -13.53 15.79 8.52
N PRO A 2 -14.56 16.67 8.39
CA PRO A 2 -15.19 17.28 9.56
C PRO A 2 -15.78 16.28 10.56
N ASN A 3 -16.29 15.14 10.08
CA ASN A 3 -16.91 14.11 10.92
C ASN A 3 -15.90 13.07 11.43
N TYR A 4 -14.72 13.00 10.80
CA TYR A 4 -13.60 12.14 11.19
C TYR A 4 -12.34 13.01 11.14
N PRO A 5 -12.15 13.87 12.15
CA PRO A 5 -11.14 14.90 12.13
C PRO A 5 -9.73 14.31 12.29
N ASP A 6 -8.75 15.18 12.12
CA ASP A 6 -7.34 14.86 12.39
C ASP A 6 -7.14 14.25 13.78
N GLN A 7 -6.17 13.34 13.89
CA GLN A 7 -5.85 12.58 15.09
C GLN A 7 -4.36 12.77 15.45
N PRO A 8 -3.90 12.43 16.66
CA PRO A 8 -2.52 12.68 17.08
C PRO A 8 -1.42 11.96 16.27
N ALA A 9 -1.78 11.05 15.37
CA ALA A 9 -0.83 10.37 14.50
C ALA A 9 -0.24 11.37 13.48
N PRO A 10 1.07 11.30 13.16
CA PRO A 10 1.66 12.17 12.16
C PRO A 10 0.98 12.07 10.79
N ASP A 11 0.77 13.22 10.16
CA ASP A 11 0.15 13.32 8.84
C ASP A 11 1.06 12.84 7.71
N MET A 12 0.48 12.09 6.77
CA MET A 12 1.13 11.80 5.49
C MET A 12 1.07 13.01 4.55
N VAL A 13 2.17 13.27 3.83
CA VAL A 13 2.21 14.29 2.79
C VAL A 13 1.52 13.77 1.54
N HIS A 14 0.49 14.48 1.06
CA HIS A 14 -0.14 14.18 -0.22
C HIS A 14 0.75 14.62 -1.38
N VAL A 15 0.95 13.75 -2.37
CA VAL A 15 1.82 14.02 -3.52
C VAL A 15 1.03 14.20 -4.81
N PHE A 16 0.10 13.29 -5.12
CA PHE A 16 -0.53 13.22 -6.43
C PHE A 16 -1.95 12.64 -6.35
N TYR A 17 -2.89 13.30 -7.03
CA TYR A 17 -4.21 12.75 -7.35
C TYR A 17 -4.71 13.39 -8.65
N ASP A 18 -5.06 12.57 -9.65
CA ASP A 18 -5.63 13.00 -10.92
C ASP A 18 -4.85 14.16 -11.59
N GLY A 19 -3.53 13.95 -11.72
CA GLY A 19 -2.62 14.91 -12.36
C GLY A 19 -2.25 16.14 -11.52
N LYS A 20 -2.70 16.23 -10.26
CA LYS A 20 -2.59 17.43 -9.40
C LYS A 20 -1.99 17.11 -8.03
N ALA A 21 -1.44 18.13 -7.37
CA ALA A 21 -0.93 18.03 -5.98
C ALA A 21 -2.04 18.13 -4.91
N GLY A 22 -3.26 18.51 -5.29
CA GLY A 22 -4.39 18.62 -4.37
C GLY A 22 -5.05 17.27 -4.09
N LYS A 23 -5.62 17.10 -2.89
CA LYS A 23 -6.22 15.85 -2.39
C LYS A 23 -7.51 15.39 -3.10
N GLY A 24 -7.99 16.14 -4.08
CA GLY A 24 -9.28 15.88 -4.73
C GLY A 24 -10.50 16.15 -3.83
N GLY A 25 -11.65 15.62 -4.24
CA GLY A 25 -12.92 15.79 -3.51
C GLY A 25 -13.23 14.70 -2.48
N SER A 26 -12.44 13.62 -2.44
CA SER A 26 -12.72 12.51 -1.53
C SER A 26 -12.45 12.91 -0.07
N PRO A 27 -13.41 12.72 0.85
CA PRO A 27 -13.22 13.08 2.25
C PRO A 27 -12.32 12.10 3.03
N GLN A 28 -12.04 10.91 2.49
CA GLN A 28 -11.11 9.92 3.06
C GLN A 28 -10.24 9.27 1.98
N TYR A 29 -9.06 8.79 2.37
CA TYR A 29 -8.26 7.89 1.54
C TYR A 29 -8.76 6.45 1.71
N LEU A 30 -9.92 6.16 1.14
CA LEU A 30 -10.50 4.82 1.11
C LEU A 30 -9.98 4.07 -0.11
N THR A 31 -9.16 3.04 0.13
CA THR A 31 -8.76 2.10 -0.92
C THR A 31 -9.86 1.04 -1.13
N PRO A 32 -9.89 0.31 -2.26
CA PRO A 32 -10.96 -0.65 -2.53
C PRO A 32 -11.13 -1.68 -1.41
N VAL A 33 -12.34 -1.76 -0.85
CA VAL A 33 -12.68 -2.73 0.22
C VAL A 33 -12.62 -4.19 -0.24
N PHE A 34 -12.63 -4.42 -1.55
CA PHE A 34 -12.45 -5.73 -2.17
C PHE A 34 -10.98 -6.10 -2.38
N GLY A 35 -10.02 -5.19 -2.12
CA GLY A 35 -8.59 -5.43 -2.34
C GLY A 35 -7.93 -4.38 -3.23
N GLY A 36 -6.99 -3.63 -2.65
CA GLY A 36 -6.17 -2.67 -3.37
C GLY A 36 -4.87 -3.27 -3.91
N ALA A 37 -4.24 -2.58 -4.85
CA ALA A 37 -2.85 -2.77 -5.20
C ALA A 37 -2.03 -1.71 -4.46
N PHE A 38 -1.06 -2.14 -3.67
CA PHE A 38 -0.25 -1.27 -2.82
C PHE A 38 1.21 -1.35 -3.23
N VAL A 39 1.90 -0.21 -3.26
CA VAL A 39 3.35 -0.13 -3.45
C VAL A 39 3.95 0.81 -2.43
N LEU A 40 5.09 0.43 -1.87
CA LEU A 40 5.99 1.35 -1.18
C LEU A 40 7.20 1.56 -2.08
N PHE A 41 7.55 2.82 -2.34
CA PHE A 41 8.65 3.14 -3.25
C PHE A 41 9.42 4.35 -2.75
N LYS A 42 10.68 4.44 -3.20
CA LYS A 42 11.55 5.57 -2.95
C LYS A 42 12.28 5.93 -4.25
N PRO A 43 12.13 7.17 -4.75
CA PRO A 43 12.96 7.66 -5.85
C PRO A 43 14.45 7.49 -5.57
N LEU A 44 15.24 7.19 -6.60
CA LEU A 44 16.70 7.11 -6.48
C LEU A 44 17.27 8.49 -6.16
N GLU A 45 18.39 8.52 -5.43
CA GLU A 45 18.93 9.75 -4.83
C GLU A 45 19.20 10.89 -5.82
N LYS A 46 19.52 10.57 -7.08
CA LYS A 46 19.81 11.54 -8.14
C LYS A 46 18.59 11.90 -8.98
N ASP A 47 17.48 11.19 -8.80
CA ASP A 47 16.31 11.33 -9.66
C ASP A 47 15.35 12.35 -9.08
N LYS A 48 14.81 13.20 -9.96
CA LYS A 48 13.72 14.09 -9.62
C LYS A 48 12.40 13.44 -10.00
N TYR A 49 11.71 12.85 -9.03
CA TYR A 49 10.38 12.30 -9.21
C TYR A 49 9.31 13.37 -8.90
N ASP A 50 8.74 13.98 -9.94
CA ASP A 50 7.69 15.01 -9.83
C ASP A 50 6.51 14.69 -10.78
N PRO A 51 5.65 13.73 -10.40
CA PRO A 51 4.55 13.30 -11.27
C PRO A 51 3.45 14.35 -11.43
N VAL A 52 3.51 15.50 -10.75
CA VAL A 52 2.54 16.59 -10.91
C VAL A 52 2.94 17.50 -12.08
N ASN A 53 4.19 17.95 -12.08
CA ASN A 53 4.69 18.93 -13.05
C ASN A 53 5.34 18.27 -14.27
N ASP A 54 5.92 17.07 -14.12
CA ASP A 54 6.49 16.33 -15.24
C ASP A 54 5.42 15.44 -15.89
N LYS A 55 4.94 15.85 -17.07
CA LYS A 55 3.93 15.11 -17.84
C LYS A 55 4.44 13.79 -18.40
N SER A 56 5.76 13.60 -18.50
CA SER A 56 6.33 12.31 -18.90
C SER A 56 6.10 11.23 -17.83
N LEU A 57 5.95 11.63 -16.57
CA LEU A 57 5.59 10.80 -15.42
C LEU A 57 4.07 10.66 -15.22
N GLN A 58 3.26 11.11 -16.18
CA GLN A 58 1.80 10.92 -16.16
C GLN A 58 1.37 9.93 -17.25
N ALA A 59 0.28 9.21 -16.98
CA ALA A 59 -0.44 8.37 -17.93
C ALA A 59 -1.93 8.71 -17.87
N ILE A 60 -2.62 8.64 -19.01
CA ILE A 60 -4.07 8.77 -19.07
C ILE A 60 -4.66 7.35 -18.98
N ASP A 61 -5.71 7.19 -18.20
CA ASP A 61 -6.53 5.99 -18.23
C ASP A 61 -7.10 5.79 -19.64
N GLN A 62 -6.89 4.61 -20.21
CA GLN A 62 -7.33 4.31 -21.58
C GLN A 62 -8.78 3.82 -21.63
N ASP A 63 -9.45 3.70 -20.47
CA ASP A 63 -10.87 3.41 -20.42
C ASP A 63 -11.72 4.62 -20.89
N ASP A 64 -12.79 4.35 -21.66
CA ASP A 64 -13.59 5.36 -22.38
C ASP A 64 -14.58 6.10 -21.46
N TYR A 65 -14.67 5.70 -20.20
CA TYR A 65 -15.68 6.21 -19.27
C TYR A 65 -15.24 7.46 -18.49
N TYR A 66 -13.97 7.56 -18.11
CA TYR A 66 -13.40 8.73 -17.43
C TYR A 66 -11.93 8.92 -17.79
N VAL A 67 -11.55 10.13 -18.19
CA VAL A 67 -10.15 10.50 -18.42
C VAL A 67 -9.48 10.78 -17.07
N GLN A 68 -9.06 9.73 -16.35
CA GLN A 68 -8.27 9.87 -15.13
C GLN A 68 -6.77 9.94 -15.46
N ILE A 69 -6.03 10.78 -14.74
CA ILE A 69 -4.57 10.86 -14.88
C ILE A 69 -3.88 10.11 -13.74
N TYR A 70 -3.05 9.14 -14.08
CA TYR A 70 -2.23 8.35 -13.17
C TYR A 70 -0.77 8.81 -13.14
N ALA A 71 -0.11 8.60 -12.00
CA ALA A 71 1.33 8.78 -11.86
C ALA A 71 2.04 7.48 -12.29
N LYS A 72 3.07 7.59 -13.13
CA LYS A 72 3.96 6.48 -13.49
C LYS A 72 5.00 6.31 -12.40
N ILE A 73 5.02 5.17 -11.72
CA ILE A 73 6.04 4.81 -10.73
C ILE A 73 7.05 3.87 -11.41
N PRO A 74 8.32 4.29 -11.56
CA PRO A 74 9.39 3.41 -12.06
C PRO A 74 9.55 2.17 -11.19
N TYR A 75 9.70 0.99 -11.80
CA TYR A 75 9.82 -0.27 -11.06
C TYR A 75 11.04 -0.29 -10.15
N GLU A 76 12.14 0.32 -10.57
CA GLU A 76 13.38 0.42 -9.80
C GLU A 76 13.24 1.25 -8.51
N TYR A 77 12.17 2.02 -8.36
CA TYR A 77 11.90 2.74 -7.11
C TYR A 77 11.16 1.89 -6.09
N ILE A 78 10.52 0.80 -6.51
CA ILE A 78 9.61 0.03 -5.68
C ILE A 78 10.41 -0.86 -4.72
N TRP A 79 10.10 -0.74 -3.44
CA TRP A 79 10.69 -1.54 -2.36
C TRP A 79 9.83 -2.76 -2.01
N ASP A 80 8.51 -2.62 -2.11
CA ASP A 80 7.55 -3.68 -1.81
C ASP A 80 6.25 -3.43 -2.59
N ALA A 81 5.62 -4.51 -3.06
CA ALA A 81 4.37 -4.47 -3.79
C ALA A 81 3.45 -5.61 -3.34
N VAL A 82 2.17 -5.28 -3.15
CA VAL A 82 1.15 -6.25 -2.73
C VAL A 82 -0.08 -6.08 -3.61
N GLU A 83 -0.45 -7.14 -4.33
CA GLU A 83 -1.76 -7.25 -4.95
C GLU A 83 -2.74 -7.90 -3.98
N ALA A 84 -3.77 -7.16 -3.57
CA ALA A 84 -4.98 -7.73 -2.99
C ALA A 84 -6.14 -7.66 -3.98
N GLY A 85 -6.99 -8.68 -3.99
CA GLY A 85 -8.23 -8.71 -4.79
C GLY A 85 -9.37 -9.41 -4.05
N ASP A 86 -10.53 -9.48 -4.70
CA ASP A 86 -11.78 -9.90 -4.05
C ASP A 86 -11.67 -11.32 -3.47
N ASN A 87 -11.17 -12.24 -4.29
CA ASN A 87 -10.99 -13.65 -4.01
C ASN A 87 -10.07 -14.27 -5.09
N GLU A 88 -9.77 -15.57 -4.98
CA GLU A 88 -8.87 -16.28 -5.89
C GLU A 88 -9.21 -16.16 -7.38
N SER A 89 -10.50 -16.01 -7.74
CA SER A 89 -10.91 -15.90 -9.15
C SER A 89 -10.38 -14.63 -9.83
N LYS A 90 -9.92 -13.63 -9.06
CA LYS A 90 -9.42 -12.34 -9.55
C LYS A 90 -7.94 -12.34 -9.91
N ILE A 91 -7.24 -13.47 -9.85
CA ILE A 91 -5.81 -13.54 -10.19
C ILE A 91 -5.51 -13.05 -11.62
N ASN A 92 -6.45 -13.22 -12.56
CA ASN A 92 -6.29 -12.74 -13.94
C ASN A 92 -6.57 -11.23 -14.11
N ALA A 93 -7.04 -10.56 -13.06
CA ALA A 93 -7.33 -9.12 -13.03
C ALA A 93 -6.25 -8.32 -12.27
N LYS A 94 -5.03 -8.87 -12.18
CA LYS A 94 -3.90 -8.21 -11.53
C LYS A 94 -3.55 -6.87 -12.16
N ARG A 95 -3.11 -5.95 -11.30
CA ARG A 95 -2.66 -4.59 -11.64
C ARG A 95 -1.16 -4.44 -11.36
N VAL A 96 -0.67 -5.11 -10.33
CA VAL A 96 0.75 -5.17 -9.98
C VAL A 96 1.48 -6.09 -10.98
N PRO A 97 2.53 -5.60 -11.65
CA PRO A 97 3.38 -6.38 -12.54
C PRO A 97 3.94 -7.64 -11.86
N GLY A 98 3.96 -8.77 -12.57
CA GLY A 98 4.40 -10.06 -12.01
C GLY A 98 5.83 -10.06 -11.46
N VAL A 99 6.72 -9.21 -11.98
CA VAL A 99 8.09 -9.07 -11.47
C VAL A 99 8.15 -8.45 -10.06
N LEU A 100 7.11 -7.72 -9.67
CA LEU A 100 6.96 -7.09 -8.35
C LEU A 100 6.08 -7.93 -7.41
N ASP A 101 5.02 -8.52 -7.95
CA ASP A 101 4.19 -9.50 -7.24
C ASP A 101 3.60 -10.50 -8.24
N MET A 102 4.12 -11.72 -8.22
CA MET A 102 3.66 -12.83 -9.07
C MET A 102 2.26 -13.34 -8.67
N GLY A 103 1.84 -13.06 -7.44
CA GLY A 103 0.64 -13.62 -6.84
C GLY A 103 -0.44 -12.58 -6.57
N MET A 104 -1.35 -12.96 -5.69
CA MET A 104 -2.38 -12.09 -5.15
C MET A 104 -2.81 -12.63 -3.78
N THR A 105 -3.16 -11.75 -2.86
CA THR A 105 -3.77 -12.10 -1.59
C THR A 105 -5.21 -11.61 -1.51
N TYR A 106 -6.01 -12.12 -0.57
CA TYR A 106 -7.42 -11.79 -0.44
C TYR A 106 -7.95 -12.20 0.93
N VAL A 107 -9.11 -11.66 1.31
CA VAL A 107 -9.88 -12.08 2.49
C VAL A 107 -11.23 -12.73 2.13
N GLY A 108 -11.59 -12.76 0.85
CA GLY A 108 -12.72 -13.51 0.31
C GLY A 108 -14.09 -12.85 0.44
N ASP A 109 -14.24 -11.83 1.28
CA ASP A 109 -15.47 -11.04 1.46
C ASP A 109 -15.17 -9.63 1.98
N ILE A 110 -16.13 -8.73 1.88
CA ILE A 110 -16.04 -7.35 2.39
C ILE A 110 -16.65 -7.25 3.79
N TYR A 111 -16.16 -6.30 4.59
CA TYR A 111 -16.71 -5.99 5.92
C TYR A 111 -16.75 -7.19 6.91
N ASN A 112 -15.92 -8.20 6.70
CA ASN A 112 -15.84 -9.39 7.56
C ASN A 112 -14.81 -9.27 8.71
N SER A 113 -14.24 -8.07 8.90
CA SER A 113 -13.20 -7.77 9.91
C SER A 113 -11.95 -8.65 9.82
N GLN A 114 -11.66 -9.19 8.63
CA GLN A 114 -10.44 -9.95 8.38
C GLN A 114 -9.39 -9.12 7.63
N GLY A 115 -8.14 -9.51 7.76
CA GLY A 115 -7.01 -8.96 7.02
C GLY A 115 -6.08 -10.05 6.51
N VAL A 116 -4.94 -9.60 5.99
CA VAL A 116 -3.82 -10.46 5.59
C VAL A 116 -2.60 -10.10 6.42
N SER A 117 -1.73 -11.07 6.70
CA SER A 117 -0.48 -10.85 7.42
C SER A 117 0.65 -11.55 6.71
N ARG A 118 1.78 -10.87 6.50
CA ARG A 118 2.98 -11.50 5.98
C ARG A 118 3.46 -12.59 6.95
N LYS A 119 3.85 -13.73 6.43
CA LYS A 119 4.30 -14.90 7.20
C LYS A 119 5.63 -14.61 7.88
N LYS A 120 5.78 -15.04 9.13
CA LYS A 120 7.05 -14.99 9.85
C LYS A 120 7.90 -16.21 9.50
N THR A 121 9.14 -15.99 9.07
CA THR A 121 10.11 -17.06 8.76
C THR A 121 11.18 -17.23 9.82
N GLY A 122 11.31 -16.25 10.72
CA GLY A 122 12.27 -16.30 11.81
C GLY A 122 12.30 -15.01 12.62
N GLU A 123 13.40 -14.81 13.33
CA GLU A 123 13.63 -13.66 14.20
C GLU A 123 15.11 -13.33 14.22
N ARG A 124 15.45 -12.04 14.28
CA ARG A 124 16.82 -11.57 14.54
C ARG A 124 17.16 -11.72 16.02
N SER A 125 18.43 -11.61 16.36
CA SER A 125 18.92 -11.70 17.75
C SER A 125 18.31 -10.65 18.70
N ASP A 126 17.82 -9.53 18.17
CA ASP A 126 17.20 -8.44 18.93
C ASP A 126 15.68 -8.57 19.12
N GLY A 127 15.11 -9.68 18.64
CA GLY A 127 13.68 -9.98 18.68
C GLY A 127 12.89 -9.53 17.45
N THR A 128 13.53 -8.89 16.46
CA THR A 128 12.84 -8.37 15.28
C THR A 128 12.39 -9.51 14.37
N PRO A 129 11.11 -9.61 13.96
CA PRO A 129 10.65 -10.69 13.09
C PRO A 129 11.30 -10.60 11.70
N LEU A 130 11.71 -11.75 11.17
CA LEU A 130 12.00 -11.92 9.75
C LEU A 130 10.71 -12.36 9.06
N LEU A 131 10.29 -11.61 8.05
CA LEU A 131 9.05 -11.84 7.32
C LEU A 131 9.37 -12.37 5.91
N GLN A 132 8.55 -13.31 5.42
CA GLN A 132 8.72 -13.90 4.11
C GLN A 132 8.42 -12.88 3.02
N ASP A 133 9.29 -12.79 2.03
CA ASP A 133 9.06 -12.02 0.82
C ASP A 133 9.67 -12.77 -0.36
N THR A 134 8.82 -13.30 -1.22
CA THR A 134 9.20 -14.02 -2.44
C THR A 134 8.70 -13.29 -3.67
N ASN A 135 8.29 -12.03 -3.53
CA ASN A 135 7.53 -11.27 -4.52
C ASN A 135 6.31 -12.07 -5.01
N ASN A 136 5.62 -12.78 -4.10
CA ASN A 136 4.44 -13.55 -4.42
C ASN A 136 3.46 -13.56 -3.24
N SER A 137 2.49 -12.64 -3.29
CA SER A 137 1.51 -12.46 -2.22
C SER A 137 0.66 -13.70 -1.93
N THR A 138 0.58 -14.66 -2.86
CA THR A 138 -0.09 -15.95 -2.63
C THR A 138 0.66 -16.80 -1.61
N TYR A 139 1.99 -16.75 -1.62
CA TYR A 139 2.83 -17.53 -0.73
C TYR A 139 3.25 -16.76 0.51
N ASP A 140 3.36 -15.44 0.42
CA ASP A 140 3.95 -14.61 1.46
C ASP A 140 2.97 -14.23 2.58
N PHE A 141 1.66 -14.32 2.34
CA PHE A 141 0.64 -13.86 3.30
C PHE A 141 -0.25 -15.00 3.82
N ASP A 142 -0.50 -14.97 5.14
CA ASP A 142 -1.65 -15.60 5.77
C ASP A 142 -2.90 -14.76 5.50
N ARG A 143 -3.98 -15.41 5.05
CA ARG A 143 -5.26 -14.78 4.66
C ARG A 143 -6.31 -14.98 5.74
N GLY A 144 -7.29 -14.08 5.80
CA GLY A 144 -8.44 -14.24 6.71
C GLY A 144 -8.10 -14.11 8.19
N VAL A 145 -6.96 -13.48 8.53
CA VAL A 145 -6.52 -13.35 9.92
C VAL A 145 -7.23 -12.18 10.61
N MET A 146 -7.44 -12.27 11.93
CA MET A 146 -7.85 -11.08 12.69
C MET A 146 -6.75 -10.00 12.57
N PRO A 147 -7.09 -8.77 12.15
CA PRO A 147 -6.14 -7.67 12.13
C PRO A 147 -5.54 -7.43 13.50
N GLN A 148 -4.22 -7.32 13.55
CA GLN A 148 -3.48 -7.09 14.79
C GLN A 148 -2.37 -6.09 14.51
N PHE A 149 -2.40 -4.96 15.22
CA PHE A 149 -1.28 -4.02 15.20
C PHE A 149 -0.06 -4.66 15.87
N ARG A 150 1.11 -4.44 15.28
CA ARG A 150 2.40 -4.86 15.83
C ARG A 150 2.48 -6.37 16.10
N ARG A 151 1.91 -7.15 15.19
CA ARG A 151 2.01 -8.62 15.18
C ARG A 151 3.47 -9.07 15.33
N TYR A 152 3.64 -10.24 15.95
CA TYR A 152 4.95 -10.84 16.28
C TYR A 152 5.83 -9.99 17.21
N GLY A 153 5.23 -9.11 18.02
CA GLY A 153 5.98 -8.29 18.98
C GLY A 153 6.76 -7.14 18.33
N SER A 154 6.32 -6.68 17.15
CA SER A 154 6.98 -5.56 16.45
C SER A 154 7.01 -4.31 17.34
N LYS A 155 8.21 -3.76 17.58
CA LYS A 155 8.42 -2.66 18.52
C LYS A 155 7.87 -1.34 17.99
N ILE A 156 7.54 -0.44 18.91
CA ILE A 156 7.12 0.94 18.61
C ILE A 156 8.39 1.79 18.40
N PRO A 157 8.48 2.62 17.35
CA PRO A 157 9.60 3.54 17.21
C PRO A 157 9.57 4.61 18.31
N ALA A 158 10.73 5.05 18.78
CA ALA A 158 10.86 5.98 19.90
C ALA A 158 10.18 7.36 19.65
N TRP A 159 10.06 7.75 18.38
CA TRP A 159 9.41 9.00 17.96
C TRP A 159 7.89 8.88 17.82
N ASN A 160 7.28 7.76 18.21
CA ASN A 160 5.83 7.63 18.16
C ASN A 160 5.16 8.65 19.11
N HIS A 161 4.11 9.31 18.63
CA HIS A 161 3.40 10.37 19.36
C HIS A 161 2.82 9.94 20.72
N THR A 162 2.68 8.64 21.01
CA THR A 162 2.23 8.15 22.33
C THR A 162 3.39 8.01 23.34
N LEU A 163 4.64 8.04 22.87
CA LEU A 163 5.85 7.90 23.69
C LEU A 163 6.55 9.23 23.90
N THR A 164 6.44 10.13 22.92
CA THR A 164 6.87 11.51 23.06
C THR A 164 5.77 12.25 23.81
N GLU A 165 5.94 12.44 25.12
CA GLU A 165 5.08 13.34 25.91
C GLU A 165 5.01 14.72 25.23
N LYS A 166 3.84 15.38 25.35
CA LYS A 166 3.60 16.73 24.84
C LYS A 166 4.60 17.75 25.38
#